data_AF-A0A2V8QVF0-F1
#
_entry.id   AF-A0A2V8QVF0-F1
#
_cell.length_a   1.000
_cell.length_b   1.000
_cell.length_c   1.000
_cell.angle_alpha   90.00
_cell.angle_beta   90.00
_cell.angle_gamma   90.00
#
_symmetry.space_group_name_H-M   'P 1'
#
loop_
_entity.id
_entity.type
_entity.pdbx_description
1 polymer ?
#
loop_
_entity_poly.entity_id
_entity_poly.type
_entity_poly.pdbx_seq_one_letter_code
_entity_poly.pdbx_strand_id
1 'polypeptide(L)'
;MIKREPELLSLVELSVTAEQARQGEPLDVTAFRRQARRALRHESPHAVEKELRSLRDVATRLIKAGDWLNAGAIYHTVLDETVRGYDDMLREMDEDGDISILIDEFALGLSQCLKKSKADAETRRAWLEALL
;
A
#
# COMPACT_ATOMS: atom_id res chain seq x y z
N MET A 1 19.76 27.06 2.00
CA MET A 1 19.00 26.19 1.08
C MET A 1 19.38 24.74 1.38
N ILE A 2 18.54 24.02 2.14
CA ILE A 2 18.77 22.59 2.40
C ILE A 2 18.27 21.85 1.16
N LYS A 3 19.18 21.23 0.41
CA LYS A 3 18.85 20.25 -0.62
C LYS A 3 18.15 19.09 0.08
N ARG A 4 16.84 18.94 -0.13
CA ARG A 4 16.08 17.79 0.38
C ARG A 4 16.46 16.58 -0.46
N GLU A 5 17.41 15.78 0.03
CA GLU A 5 17.72 14.49 -0.56
C GLU A 5 16.55 13.52 -0.28
N PRO A 6 15.88 12.99 -1.32
CA PRO A 6 14.70 12.13 -1.15
C PRO A 6 15.01 10.80 -0.44
N GLU A 7 16.26 10.34 -0.50
CA GLU A 7 16.70 9.12 0.18
C GLU A 7 16.66 9.25 1.71
N LEU A 8 16.97 10.44 2.25
CA LEU A 8 16.92 10.71 3.69
C LEU A 8 15.49 10.71 4.24
N LEU A 9 14.50 11.14 3.45
CA LEU A 9 13.09 11.02 3.82
C LEU A 9 12.66 9.56 3.93
N SER A 10 13.10 8.72 2.98
CA SER A 10 12.81 7.28 3.02
C SER A 10 13.41 6.59 4.24
N LEU A 11 14.63 6.96 4.65
CA LEU A 11 15.31 6.36 5.80
C LEU A 11 14.66 6.77 7.13
N VAL A 12 14.17 8.01 7.22
CA VAL A 12 13.46 8.50 8.42
C VAL A 12 12.08 7.85 8.52
N GLU A 13 11.33 7.75 7.43
CA GLU A 13 10.05 7.04 7.40
C GLU A 13 10.23 5.54 7.73
N LEU A 14 11.31 4.91 7.25
CA LEU A 14 11.68 3.52 7.58
C LEU A 14 12.06 3.33 9.06
N SER A 15 12.66 4.35 9.68
CA SER A 15 13.04 4.30 11.10
C SER A 15 11.81 4.43 12.00
N VAL A 16 10.89 5.33 11.65
CA VAL A 16 9.64 5.56 12.40
C VAL A 16 8.71 4.35 12.27
N THR A 17 8.57 3.79 11.07
CA THR A 17 7.78 2.56 10.82
C THR A 17 8.36 1.35 11.56
N ALA A 18 9.69 1.19 11.62
CA ALA A 18 10.32 0.11 12.38
C ALA A 18 10.11 0.24 13.90
N GLU A 19 10.07 1.47 14.44
CA GLU A 19 9.86 1.71 15.87
C GLU A 19 8.37 1.57 16.25
N GLN A 20 7.45 2.04 15.42
CA GLN A 20 6.00 1.86 15.60
C GLN A 20 5.59 0.38 15.50
N ALA A 21 6.19 -0.37 14.56
CA ALA A 21 6.03 -1.81 14.44
C ALA A 21 6.45 -2.57 15.71
N ARG A 22 7.51 -2.11 16.40
CA ARG A 22 7.97 -2.69 17.66
C ARG A 22 7.04 -2.42 18.83
N GLN A 23 6.34 -1.28 18.81
CA GLN A 23 5.43 -0.87 19.88
C GLN A 23 3.99 -1.36 19.65
N GLY A 24 3.70 -1.95 18.48
CA GLY A 24 2.35 -2.37 18.11
C GLY A 24 1.41 -1.20 17.87
N GLU A 25 1.95 -0.01 17.66
CA GLU A 25 1.16 1.18 17.33
C GLU A 25 0.74 1.16 15.87
N PRO A 26 -0.51 1.56 15.55
CA PRO A 26 -0.98 1.67 14.18
C PRO A 26 -0.12 2.66 13.38
N LEU A 27 0.39 2.22 12.25
CA LEU A 27 1.09 3.05 11.28
C LEU A 27 0.18 4.16 10.73
N ASP A 28 0.68 5.40 10.65
CA ASP A 28 -0.01 6.46 9.90
C ASP A 28 0.07 6.18 8.40
N VAL A 29 -1.07 5.78 7.83
CA VAL A 29 -1.18 5.41 6.42
C VAL A 29 -1.35 6.60 5.47
N THR A 30 -1.39 7.84 5.97
CA THR A 30 -1.69 9.05 5.18
C THR A 30 -0.68 9.28 4.05
N ALA A 31 0.60 8.99 4.29
CA ALA A 31 1.64 9.08 3.26
C ALA A 31 1.41 8.08 2.12
N PHE A 32 1.11 6.82 2.47
CA PHE A 32 0.81 5.76 1.50
C PHE A 32 -0.47 6.05 0.70
N ARG A 33 -1.51 6.59 1.35
CA ARG A 33 -2.74 7.03 0.67
C ARG A 33 -2.45 8.10 -0.37
N ARG A 34 -1.68 9.13 0.00
CA ARG A 34 -1.29 10.21 -0.92
C ARG A 34 -0.47 9.68 -2.09
N GLN A 35 0.45 8.75 -1.83
CA GLN A 35 1.27 8.14 -2.87
C GLN A 35 0.44 7.29 -3.83
N ALA A 36 -0.44 6.41 -3.31
CA ALA A 36 -1.35 5.61 -4.15
C ALA A 36 -2.25 6.49 -5.03
N ARG A 37 -2.84 7.54 -4.46
CA ARG A 37 -3.67 8.49 -5.22
C ARG A 37 -2.89 9.22 -6.32
N ARG A 38 -1.63 9.56 -6.05
CA ARG A 38 -0.75 10.19 -7.04
C ARG A 38 -0.40 9.19 -8.15
N ALA A 39 -0.05 7.97 -7.77
CA ALA A 39 0.32 6.90 -8.68
C ALA A 39 -0.76 6.69 -9.75
N LEU A 40 -2.01 6.56 -9.32
CA LEU A 40 -3.18 6.31 -10.18
C LEU A 40 -3.54 7.47 -11.12
N ARG A 41 -2.93 8.64 -10.96
CA ARG A 41 -3.14 9.82 -11.83
C ARG A 41 -2.04 9.99 -12.87
N HIS A 42 -1.09 9.06 -12.95
CA HIS A 42 -0.06 9.11 -13.97
C HIS A 42 -0.62 8.78 -15.36
N GLU A 43 -0.22 9.56 -16.35
CA GLU A 43 -0.55 9.34 -17.78
C GLU A 43 0.27 8.19 -18.41
N SER A 44 1.12 7.52 -17.64
CA SER A 44 1.95 6.41 -18.11
C SER A 44 1.66 5.16 -17.29
N PRO A 45 1.20 4.06 -17.92
CA PRO A 45 0.88 2.82 -17.19
C PRO A 45 2.11 2.26 -16.48
N HIS A 46 3.29 2.34 -17.12
CA HIS A 46 4.56 1.94 -16.50
C HIS A 46 4.90 2.77 -15.25
N ALA A 47 4.57 4.06 -15.21
CA ALA A 47 4.78 4.89 -14.03
C ALA A 47 3.81 4.51 -12.89
N VAL A 48 2.54 4.24 -13.21
CA VAL A 48 1.55 3.73 -12.26
C VAL A 48 2.03 2.43 -11.64
N GLU A 49 2.38 1.45 -12.49
CA GLU A 49 2.84 0.13 -12.09
C GLU A 49 4.08 0.22 -11.18
N LYS A 50 5.08 1.02 -11.58
CA LYS A 50 6.30 1.22 -10.78
C LYS A 50 6.01 1.80 -9.40
N GLU A 51 5.17 2.83 -9.30
CA GLU A 51 4.84 3.44 -8.02
C GLU A 51 4.04 2.49 -7.13
N LEU A 52 3.05 1.79 -7.67
CA LEU A 52 2.29 0.77 -6.93
C LEU A 52 3.21 -0.37 -6.47
N ARG A 53 4.13 -0.85 -7.31
CA ARG A 53 5.06 -1.92 -6.97
C ARG A 53 5.95 -1.52 -5.79
N SER A 54 6.35 -0.24 -5.71
CA SER A 54 7.10 0.28 -4.57
C SER A 54 6.30 0.22 -3.26
N LEU A 55 4.99 0.51 -3.29
CA LEU A 55 4.11 0.41 -2.12
C LEU A 55 3.96 -1.05 -1.66
N ARG A 56 3.79 -1.98 -2.60
CA ARG A 56 3.74 -3.42 -2.34
C ARG A 56 5.01 -3.91 -1.67
N ASP A 57 6.16 -3.46 -2.15
CA ASP A 57 7.45 -3.86 -1.61
C ASP A 57 7.65 -3.39 -0.16
N VAL A 58 7.14 -2.19 0.21
CA VAL A 58 7.13 -1.73 1.60
C VAL A 58 6.28 -2.65 2.48
N ALA A 59 5.03 -2.93 2.08
CA ALA A 59 4.15 -3.82 2.82
C ALA A 59 4.73 -5.25 2.94
N THR A 60 5.38 -5.74 1.89
CA THR A 60 6.06 -7.05 1.89
C THR A 60 7.23 -7.10 2.87
N ARG A 61 7.99 -6.00 3.04
CA ARG A 61 9.05 -5.93 4.06
C ARG A 61 8.49 -6.00 5.47
N LEU A 62 7.35 -5.34 5.74
CA LEU A 62 6.65 -5.44 7.03
C LEU A 62 6.19 -6.88 7.31
N ILE A 63 5.63 -7.56 6.30
CA ILE A 63 5.31 -9.00 6.38
C ILE A 63 6.55 -9.83 6.77
N LYS A 64 7.69 -9.60 6.10
CA LYS A 64 8.94 -10.33 6.40
C LYS A 64 9.45 -10.05 7.81
N ALA A 65 9.19 -8.85 8.35
CA ALA A 65 9.47 -8.49 9.73
C ALA A 65 8.45 -9.04 10.74
N GLY A 66 7.38 -9.70 10.29
CA GLY A 66 6.30 -10.23 11.13
C GLY A 66 5.23 -9.21 11.50
N ASP A 67 5.31 -7.98 10.97
CA ASP A 67 4.32 -6.93 11.20
C ASP A 67 3.17 -7.02 10.18
N TRP A 68 2.29 -7.99 10.44
CA TRP A 68 1.11 -8.23 9.62
C TRP A 68 0.04 -7.14 9.76
N LEU A 69 0.03 -6.40 10.87
CA LEU A 69 -0.98 -5.37 11.13
C LEU A 69 -0.72 -4.15 10.25
N ASN A 70 0.50 -3.62 10.29
CA ASN A 70 0.86 -2.43 9.50
C ASN A 70 0.99 -2.76 8.01
N ALA A 71 1.43 -3.98 7.65
CA ALA A 71 1.35 -4.43 6.27
C ALA A 71 -0.09 -4.42 5.75
N GLY A 72 -1.04 -4.98 6.52
CA GLY A 72 -2.45 -4.98 6.17
C GLY A 72 -3.04 -3.57 6.05
N ALA A 73 -2.63 -2.64 6.92
CA ALA A 73 -3.03 -1.24 6.85
C ALA A 73 -2.58 -0.57 5.53
N ILE A 74 -1.35 -0.85 5.06
CA ILE A 74 -0.87 -0.37 3.76
C ILE A 74 -1.66 -1.02 2.61
N TYR A 75 -1.78 -2.35 2.60
CA TYR A 75 -2.54 -3.07 1.55
C TYR A 75 -3.96 -2.55 1.42
N HIS A 76 -4.68 -2.44 2.54
CA HIS A 76 -6.04 -1.90 2.59
C HIS A 76 -6.10 -0.46 2.06
N THR A 77 -5.17 0.39 2.47
CA THR A 77 -5.13 1.80 2.03
C THR A 77 -4.92 1.93 0.53
N VAL A 78 -4.03 1.10 -0.03
CA VAL A 78 -3.79 1.12 -1.48
C VAL A 78 -5.01 0.61 -2.23
N LEU A 79 -5.63 -0.49 -1.78
CA LEU A 79 -6.86 -1.03 -2.38
C LEU A 79 -8.03 -0.03 -2.36
N ASP A 80 -8.23 0.68 -1.25
CA ASP A 80 -9.28 1.71 -1.16
C ASP A 80 -9.07 2.85 -2.16
N GLU A 81 -7.81 3.23 -2.44
CA GLU A 81 -7.51 4.22 -3.47
C GLU A 81 -7.59 3.63 -4.89
N THR A 82 -7.23 2.36 -5.11
CA THR A 82 -7.37 1.73 -6.45
C THR A 82 -8.83 1.54 -6.82
N VAL A 83 -9.71 1.16 -5.90
CA VAL A 83 -11.16 1.10 -6.17
C VAL A 83 -11.72 2.46 -6.60
N ARG A 84 -11.18 3.57 -6.06
CA ARG A 84 -11.60 4.94 -6.42
C ARG A 84 -10.94 5.48 -7.68
N GLY A 85 -9.71 5.07 -7.96
CA GLY A 85 -8.85 5.66 -9.00
C GLY A 85 -8.62 4.78 -10.22
N TYR A 86 -9.05 3.52 -10.20
CA TYR A 86 -9.04 2.63 -11.36
C TYR A 86 -10.26 2.90 -12.24
N ASP A 87 -10.28 4.10 -12.82
CA ASP A 87 -11.33 4.59 -13.71
C ASP A 87 -11.19 4.02 -15.13
N ASP A 88 -12.13 4.38 -16.02
CA ASP A 88 -12.15 3.89 -17.39
C ASP A 88 -10.89 4.28 -18.17
N MET A 89 -10.30 5.45 -17.88
CA MET A 89 -9.06 5.90 -18.52
C MET A 89 -7.88 5.03 -18.10
N LEU A 90 -7.73 4.74 -16.79
CA LEU A 90 -6.66 3.86 -16.34
C LEU A 90 -6.85 2.42 -16.84
N ARG A 91 -8.10 1.95 -16.94
CA ARG A 91 -8.43 0.64 -17.51
C ARG A 91 -8.09 0.53 -18.99
N GLU A 92 -8.29 1.59 -19.78
CA GLU A 92 -7.89 1.64 -21.19
C GLU A 92 -6.36 1.63 -21.35
N MET A 93 -5.63 2.22 -20.41
CA MET A 93 -4.16 2.24 -20.42
C MET A 93 -3.51 0.91 -19.97
N ASP A 94 -4.23 0.07 -19.22
CA ASP A 94 -3.76 -1.21 -18.71
C ASP A 94 -3.99 -2.35 -19.71
N GLU A 95 -3.56 -2.18 -20.96
CA GLU A 95 -3.84 -3.11 -22.06
C GLU A 95 -3.31 -4.53 -21.78
N ASP A 96 -2.12 -4.65 -21.18
CA ASP A 96 -1.49 -5.92 -20.81
C ASP A 96 -1.96 -6.46 -19.45
N GLY A 97 -2.75 -5.67 -18.70
CA GLY A 97 -3.26 -6.04 -17.40
C GLY A 97 -2.25 -5.98 -16.25
N ASP A 98 -1.05 -5.43 -16.45
CA ASP A 98 0.01 -5.38 -15.45
C ASP A 98 -0.42 -4.66 -14.16
N ILE A 99 -1.20 -3.57 -14.29
CA ILE A 99 -1.70 -2.82 -13.15
C ILE A 99 -2.80 -3.63 -12.44
N SER A 100 -3.70 -4.25 -13.19
CA SER A 100 -4.76 -5.11 -12.62
C SER A 100 -4.21 -6.33 -11.87
N ILE A 101 -3.14 -6.96 -12.39
CA ILE A 101 -2.42 -8.05 -11.71
C ILE A 101 -1.83 -7.54 -10.39
N LEU A 102 -1.22 -6.36 -10.40
CA LEU A 102 -0.65 -5.77 -9.20
C LEU A 102 -1.72 -5.41 -8.15
N ILE A 103 -2.92 -5.02 -8.59
CA ILE A 103 -4.09 -4.82 -7.72
C ILE A 103 -4.51 -6.14 -7.07
N ASP A 104 -4.57 -7.23 -7.84
CA ASP A 104 -4.85 -8.57 -7.30
C ASP A 104 -3.79 -9.01 -6.27
N GLU A 105 -2.50 -8.71 -6.52
CA GLU A 105 -1.44 -8.97 -5.56
C GLU A 105 -1.63 -8.21 -4.24
N PHE A 106 -2.12 -6.97 -4.26
CA PHE A 106 -2.47 -6.26 -3.03
C PHE A 106 -3.63 -6.94 -2.29
N ALA A 107 -4.66 -7.41 -3.02
CA ALA A 107 -5.79 -8.14 -2.44
C ALA A 107 -5.34 -9.46 -1.79
N LEU A 108 -4.45 -10.21 -2.45
CA LEU A 108 -3.83 -11.40 -1.90
C LEU A 108 -2.99 -11.09 -0.66
N GLY A 109 -2.24 -9.99 -0.67
CA GLY A 109 -1.48 -9.49 0.48
C GLY A 109 -2.38 -9.17 1.67
N LEU A 110 -3.48 -8.46 1.44
CA LEU A 110 -4.46 -8.13 2.47
C LEU A 110 -5.13 -9.38 3.05
N SER A 111 -5.52 -10.33 2.19
CA SER A 111 -6.08 -11.63 2.60
C SER A 111 -5.14 -12.41 3.53
N GLN A 112 -3.84 -12.40 3.24
CA GLN A 112 -2.84 -12.99 4.13
C GLN A 112 -2.74 -12.26 5.47
N CYS A 113 -2.76 -10.93 5.46
CA CYS A 113 -2.75 -10.12 6.67
C CYS A 113 -4.00 -10.37 7.53
N LEU A 114 -5.17 -10.56 6.91
CA LEU A 114 -6.40 -10.89 7.62
C LEU A 114 -6.32 -12.25 8.34
N LYS A 115 -5.56 -13.21 7.80
CA LYS A 115 -5.36 -14.54 8.42
C LYS A 115 -4.33 -14.52 9.54
N LYS A 116 -3.31 -13.66 9.46
CA LYS A 116 -2.12 -13.73 10.33
C LYS A 116 -2.00 -12.59 11.34
N SER A 117 -2.63 -11.45 11.09
CA SER A 117 -2.59 -10.30 12.01
C SER A 117 -3.49 -10.52 13.22
N LYS A 118 -3.19 -9.77 14.29
CA LYS A 118 -4.04 -9.61 15.48
C LYS A 118 -4.89 -8.33 15.40
N ALA A 119 -5.36 -7.98 14.19
CA ALA A 119 -6.23 -6.83 13.98
C ALA A 119 -7.53 -6.98 14.79
N ASP A 120 -8.05 -5.86 15.30
CA ASP A 120 -9.33 -5.82 16.01
C ASP A 120 -10.53 -6.06 15.07
N ALA A 121 -11.73 -6.21 15.64
CA ALA A 121 -12.92 -6.55 14.88
C ALA A 121 -13.28 -5.48 13.83
N GLU A 122 -13.06 -4.20 14.14
CA GLU A 122 -13.36 -3.08 13.26
C GLU A 122 -12.41 -3.06 12.05
N THR A 123 -11.11 -3.15 12.29
CA THR A 123 -10.07 -3.22 11.26
C THR A 123 -10.28 -4.44 10.37
N ARG A 124 -10.58 -5.60 10.97
CA ARG A 124 -10.86 -6.83 10.20
C ARG A 124 -12.08 -6.69 9.31
N ARG A 125 -13.13 -6.00 9.79
CA ARG A 125 -14.33 -5.75 9.01
C ARG A 125 -14.03 -4.83 7.82
N ALA A 126 -13.33 -3.73 8.05
CA ALA A 126 -12.92 -2.81 6.98
C ALA A 126 -12.09 -3.54 5.90
N TRP A 127 -11.17 -4.40 6.31
CA TRP A 127 -10.36 -5.19 5.37
C TRP A 127 -11.19 -6.22 4.57
N LEU A 128 -12.24 -6.80 5.17
CA LEU A 128 -13.16 -7.67 4.43
C LEU A 128 -13.97 -6.88 3.42
N GLU A 129 -14.48 -5.71 3.81
CA GLU A 129 -15.26 -4.84 2.92
C GLU A 129 -14.45 -4.38 1.70
N ALA A 130 -13.14 -4.16 1.86
CA ALA A 130 -12.26 -3.84 0.72
C ALA A 130 -11.93 -5.03 -0.21
N LEU A 131 -12.24 -6.26 0.20
CA LEU A 131 -12.01 -7.49 -0.59
C LEU A 131 -13.28 -8.03 -1.27
N LEU A 132 -14.42 -7.37 -1.07
CA LEU A 132 -15.73 -7.73 -1.62
C LEU A 132 -16.11 -6.80 -2.78
#